data_AF-A0A9E3B8Y0-F1
#
_entry.id   AF-A0A9E3B8Y0-F1
#
_cell.length_a   1.000
_cell.length_b   1.000
_cell.length_c   1.000
_cell.angle_alpha   90.00
_cell.angle_beta   90.00
_cell.angle_gamma   90.00
#
_symmetry.space_group_name_H-M   'P 1'
#
loop_
_entity.id
_entity.type
_entity.pdbx_description
1 polymer ?
#
loop_
_entity_poly.entity_id
_entity_poly.type
_entity_poly.pdbx_seq_one_letter_code
_entity_poly.pdbx_strand_id
1 'polypeptide(L)'
;LHVISRDTSEQAWFEAQRLLSALSPETVAAAQQSLARSESEGQRRMRQLHRGGDDFGEGIDARRLEIYPNLWSGVGLVRGGAGTALVGSHEEVADRITQYAELGLDHFILSGYPHLEEAYIFGEGVRPILRRRGLLGGEAGAATPTGPARTAFLPRIGDVSAS
;
A
#
# COMPACT_ATOMS: atom_id res chain seq x y z
N LEU A 1 1.07 -3.37 -0.35
CA LEU A 1 1.20 -2.17 -1.19
C LEU A 1 0.83 -0.95 -0.35
N HIS A 2 1.44 0.19 -0.60
CA HIS A 2 0.89 1.46 -0.14
C HIS A 2 -0.15 1.98 -1.14
N VAL A 3 -1.05 2.87 -0.73
CA VAL A 3 -2.01 3.50 -1.64
C VAL A 3 -2.14 4.97 -1.28
N ILE A 4 -2.17 5.80 -2.32
CA ILE A 4 -2.49 7.23 -2.29
C ILE A 4 -3.54 7.44 -3.37
N SER A 5 -4.81 7.42 -2.98
CA SER A 5 -5.94 7.60 -3.91
C SER A 5 -6.68 8.89 -3.61
N ARG A 6 -7.06 9.66 -4.63
CA ARG A 6 -7.86 10.89 -4.50
C ARG A 6 -8.93 10.95 -5.58
N ASP A 7 -9.75 12.00 -5.58
CA ASP A 7 -10.77 12.19 -6.62
C ASP A 7 -10.14 12.35 -8.01
N THR A 8 -8.98 13.01 -8.10
CA THR A 8 -8.22 13.15 -9.34
C THR A 8 -6.77 12.67 -9.23
N SER A 9 -6.18 12.34 -10.36
CA SER A 9 -4.78 11.92 -10.47
C SER A 9 -3.85 13.01 -9.96
N GLU A 10 -4.11 14.28 -10.31
CA GLU A 10 -3.31 15.43 -9.89
C GLU A 10 -3.27 15.56 -8.36
N GLN A 11 -4.41 15.39 -7.70
CA GLN A 11 -4.47 15.45 -6.23
C GLN A 11 -3.67 14.31 -5.58
N ALA A 12 -3.74 13.10 -6.13
CA ALA A 12 -2.98 11.96 -5.61
C ALA A 12 -1.47 12.15 -5.80
N TRP A 13 -1.05 12.65 -6.97
CA TRP A 13 0.36 12.95 -7.25
C TRP A 13 0.87 14.15 -6.46
N PHE A 14 0.02 15.15 -6.19
CA PHE A 14 0.34 16.23 -5.25
C PHE A 14 0.61 15.68 -3.85
N GLU A 15 -0.19 14.73 -3.37
CA GLU A 15 0.06 14.11 -2.06
C GLU A 15 1.35 13.28 -2.04
N ALA A 16 1.61 12.51 -3.10
CA ALA A 16 2.89 11.80 -3.25
C ALA A 16 4.08 12.77 -3.23
N GLN A 17 3.96 13.92 -3.92
CA GLN A 17 4.96 14.98 -3.88
C GLN A 17 5.10 15.57 -2.47
N ARG A 18 4.01 15.81 -1.76
CA ARG A 18 4.03 16.34 -0.39
C ARG A 18 4.80 15.41 0.56
N LEU A 19 4.58 14.10 0.46
CA LEU A 19 5.31 13.09 1.23
C LEU A 19 6.80 13.08 0.86
N LEU A 20 7.11 13.15 -0.44
CA LEU A 20 8.48 13.14 -0.92
C LEU A 20 9.26 14.39 -0.49
N SER A 21 8.64 15.56 -0.56
CA SER A 21 9.23 16.85 -0.17
C SER A 21 9.51 16.96 1.32
N ALA A 22 8.96 16.06 2.16
CA ALA A 22 9.28 15.98 3.58
C ALA A 22 10.60 15.22 3.86
N LEU A 23 11.21 14.60 2.85
CA LEU A 23 12.45 13.82 3.00
C LEU A 23 13.68 14.68 2.69
N SER A 24 14.72 14.55 3.51
CA SER A 24 16.04 15.10 3.20
C SER A 24 16.96 14.05 2.56
N PRO A 25 17.98 14.46 1.77
CA PRO A 25 18.97 13.53 1.22
C PRO A 25 19.65 12.67 2.29
N GLU A 26 19.96 13.24 3.46
CA GLU A 26 20.58 12.53 4.58
C GLU A 26 19.64 11.47 5.16
N THR A 27 18.34 11.80 5.27
CA THR A 27 17.32 10.88 5.75
C THR A 27 17.19 9.67 4.84
N VAL A 28 17.14 9.91 3.52
CA VAL A 28 17.10 8.85 2.51
C VAL A 28 18.38 8.02 2.55
N ALA A 29 19.55 8.64 2.57
CA ALA A 29 20.83 7.93 2.62
C ALA A 29 20.95 7.04 3.85
N ALA A 30 20.60 7.56 5.04
CA ALA A 30 20.62 6.81 6.29
C ALA A 30 19.65 5.61 6.25
N ALA A 31 18.43 5.82 5.76
CA ALA A 31 17.46 4.75 5.60
C ALA A 31 17.97 3.67 4.63
N GLN A 32 18.50 4.07 3.46
CA GLN A 32 19.03 3.15 2.46
C GLN A 32 20.22 2.35 2.95
N GLN A 33 21.12 2.96 3.74
CA GLN A 33 22.22 2.25 4.37
C GLN A 33 21.72 1.19 5.36
N SER A 34 20.68 1.50 6.14
CA SER A 34 20.06 0.53 7.05
C SER A 34 19.38 -0.61 6.28
N LEU A 35 18.58 -0.30 5.27
CA LEU A 35 17.87 -1.29 4.44
C LEU A 35 18.83 -2.19 3.65
N ALA A 36 20.02 -1.68 3.27
CA ALA A 36 21.05 -2.45 2.59
C ALA A 36 21.66 -3.58 3.46
N ARG A 37 21.54 -3.50 4.79
CA ARG A 37 22.01 -4.56 5.70
C ARG A 37 21.04 -5.73 5.80
N SER A 38 19.85 -5.61 5.24
CA SER A 38 18.88 -6.71 5.20
C SER A 38 19.37 -7.82 4.29
N GLU A 39 19.32 -9.06 4.77
CA GLU A 39 19.58 -10.27 3.97
C GLU A 39 18.38 -10.68 3.08
N SER A 40 17.30 -9.88 3.07
CA SER A 40 16.09 -10.17 2.30
C SER A 40 16.26 -9.84 0.82
N GLU A 41 16.12 -10.86 -0.03
CA GLU A 41 16.05 -10.68 -1.49
C GLU A 41 14.89 -9.76 -1.91
N GLY A 42 13.78 -9.78 -1.17
CA GLY A 42 12.67 -8.86 -1.39
C GLY A 42 13.10 -7.41 -1.14
N GLN A 43 13.76 -7.15 -0.02
CA GLN A 43 14.28 -5.81 0.30
C GLN A 43 15.34 -5.35 -0.72
N ARG A 44 16.24 -6.25 -1.13
CA ARG A 44 17.25 -5.97 -2.17
C ARG A 44 16.58 -5.52 -3.47
N ARG A 45 15.54 -6.23 -3.93
CA ARG A 45 14.78 -5.87 -5.14
C ARG A 45 14.02 -4.55 -4.98
N MET A 46 13.42 -4.29 -3.82
CA MET A 46 12.73 -3.02 -3.58
C MET A 46 13.68 -1.83 -3.68
N ARG A 47 14.88 -1.94 -3.11
CA ARG A 47 15.90 -0.88 -3.23
C ARG A 47 16.31 -0.61 -4.68
N GLN A 48 16.34 -1.64 -5.51
CA GLN A 48 16.71 -1.50 -6.94
C GLN A 48 15.68 -0.68 -7.74
N LEU A 49 14.43 -0.57 -7.28
CA LEU A 49 13.37 0.20 -7.94
C LEU A 49 13.62 1.72 -7.93
N HIS A 50 14.54 2.19 -7.10
CA HIS A 50 14.96 3.60 -7.01
C HIS A 50 16.49 3.68 -6.85
N ARG A 51 17.21 2.72 -7.44
CA ARG A 51 18.69 2.60 -7.44
C ARG A 51 19.35 2.84 -6.08
N GLY A 52 18.77 2.30 -5.02
CA GLY A 52 19.33 2.43 -3.67
C GLY A 52 19.28 3.85 -3.09
N GLY A 53 18.47 4.74 -3.67
CA GLY A 53 18.31 6.13 -3.26
C GLY A 53 18.89 7.12 -4.27
N ASP A 54 19.69 6.66 -5.24
CA ASP A 54 20.36 7.53 -6.22
C ASP A 54 19.39 8.28 -7.15
N ASP A 55 18.19 7.74 -7.34
CA ASP A 55 17.14 8.41 -8.10
C ASP A 55 16.45 9.54 -7.30
N PHE A 56 16.76 9.71 -6.00
CA PHE A 56 16.24 10.81 -5.19
C PHE A 56 17.19 12.01 -5.19
N GLY A 57 16.60 13.20 -5.35
CA GLY A 57 17.26 14.48 -5.10
C GLY A 57 16.28 15.44 -4.45
N GLU A 58 16.79 16.42 -3.69
CA GLU A 58 15.92 17.46 -3.10
C GLU A 58 15.14 18.19 -4.20
N GLY A 59 13.83 18.36 -4.01
CA GLY A 59 12.95 18.99 -4.99
C GLY A 59 12.66 18.15 -6.24
N ILE A 60 13.01 16.86 -6.26
CA ILE A 60 12.63 15.98 -7.36
C ILE A 60 11.11 15.85 -7.50
N ASP A 61 10.65 15.81 -8.75
CA ASP A 61 9.27 15.45 -9.08
C ASP A 61 8.99 13.99 -8.72
N ALA A 62 7.96 13.75 -7.92
CA ALA A 62 7.53 12.42 -7.51
C ALA A 62 7.30 11.47 -8.68
N ARG A 63 6.87 11.96 -9.85
CA ARG A 63 6.68 11.16 -11.08
C ARG A 63 7.97 10.49 -11.55
N ARG A 64 9.16 11.00 -11.20
CA ARG A 64 10.44 10.38 -11.57
C ARG A 64 10.68 9.03 -10.91
N LEU A 65 9.98 8.76 -9.81
CA LEU A 65 10.02 7.48 -9.09
C LEU A 65 8.81 6.59 -9.45
N GLU A 66 8.08 6.92 -10.52
CA GLU A 66 7.05 6.07 -11.11
C GLU A 66 7.72 4.96 -11.94
N ILE A 67 7.56 3.71 -11.54
CA ILE A 67 8.21 2.54 -12.16
C ILE A 67 7.29 1.78 -13.13
N TYR A 68 5.99 2.05 -13.04
CA TYR A 68 4.93 1.59 -13.93
C TYR A 68 3.77 2.58 -13.76
N PRO A 69 2.86 2.78 -14.76
CA PRO A 69 1.73 3.68 -14.59
C PRO A 69 0.99 3.48 -13.26
N ASN A 70 0.89 4.54 -12.47
CA ASN A 70 0.32 4.60 -11.13
C ASN A 70 1.00 3.72 -10.07
N LEU A 71 2.20 3.20 -10.32
CA LEU A 71 3.00 2.43 -9.37
C LEU A 71 4.29 3.18 -9.06
N TRP A 72 4.38 3.66 -7.83
CA TRP A 72 5.40 4.58 -7.36
C TRP A 72 6.35 3.92 -6.36
N SER A 73 7.65 4.06 -6.52
CA SER A 73 8.67 3.46 -5.65
C SER A 73 9.15 4.38 -4.53
N GLY A 74 8.67 5.63 -4.46
CA GLY A 74 9.18 6.62 -3.51
C GLY A 74 8.95 6.29 -2.03
N VAL A 75 7.91 5.51 -1.69
CA VAL A 75 7.73 5.02 -0.30
C VAL A 75 8.91 4.13 0.15
N GLY A 76 9.54 3.41 -0.79
CA GLY A 76 10.70 2.55 -0.53
C GLY A 76 11.99 3.30 -0.21
N LEU A 77 12.03 4.63 -0.40
CA LEU A 77 13.21 5.45 -0.07
C LEU A 77 13.53 5.40 1.43
N VAL A 78 12.51 5.30 2.29
CA VAL A 78 12.67 5.31 3.75
C VAL A 78 12.01 4.15 4.47
N ARG A 79 11.09 3.43 3.81
CA ARG A 79 10.35 2.32 4.41
C ARG A 79 10.83 0.97 3.87
N GLY A 80 11.16 0.06 4.79
CA GLY A 80 11.42 -1.36 4.44
C GLY A 80 10.15 -2.15 4.11
N GLY A 81 10.32 -3.32 3.50
CA GLY A 81 9.21 -4.21 3.13
C GLY A 81 8.57 -3.82 1.80
N ALA A 82 7.25 -3.58 1.78
CA ALA A 82 6.53 -3.19 0.56
C ALA A 82 6.89 -1.76 0.15
N GLY A 83 7.93 -1.63 -0.69
CA GLY A 83 8.52 -0.36 -1.11
C GLY A 83 7.80 0.35 -2.25
N THR A 84 6.54 0.01 -2.54
CA THR A 84 5.77 0.62 -3.63
C THR A 84 4.38 1.06 -3.19
N ALA A 85 3.87 2.10 -3.85
CA ALA A 85 2.55 2.69 -3.65
C ALA A 85 1.76 2.72 -4.96
N LEU A 86 0.45 2.48 -4.90
CA LEU A 86 -0.47 2.87 -5.96
C LEU A 86 -0.81 4.35 -5.81
N VAL A 87 -0.60 5.17 -6.84
CA VAL A 87 -0.82 6.63 -6.80
C VAL A 87 -1.68 7.06 -8.00
N GLY A 88 -2.86 7.60 -7.74
CA GLY A 88 -3.76 8.04 -8.80
C GLY A 88 -5.16 8.39 -8.32
N SER A 89 -6.06 8.67 -9.27
CA SER A 89 -7.49 8.80 -8.96
C SER A 89 -8.06 7.49 -8.39
N HIS A 90 -9.23 7.55 -7.76
CA HIS A 90 -9.91 6.35 -7.26
C HIS A 90 -10.11 5.30 -8.37
N GLU A 91 -10.51 5.73 -9.57
CA GLU A 91 -10.61 4.90 -10.76
C GLU A 91 -9.26 4.30 -11.19
N GLU A 92 -8.19 5.09 -11.28
CA GLU A 92 -6.87 4.59 -11.69
C GLU A 92 -6.30 3.57 -10.71
N VAL A 93 -6.49 3.80 -9.41
CA VAL A 93 -6.09 2.84 -8.38
C VAL A 93 -6.92 1.55 -8.49
N ALA A 94 -8.22 1.67 -8.73
CA ALA A 94 -9.08 0.51 -8.99
C ALA A 94 -8.64 -0.25 -10.26
N ASP A 95 -8.19 0.44 -11.31
CA ASP A 95 -7.65 -0.18 -12.53
C ASP A 95 -6.41 -1.01 -12.24
N ARG A 96 -5.48 -0.50 -11.43
CA ARG A 96 -4.28 -1.26 -11.05
C ARG A 96 -4.62 -2.48 -10.21
N ILE A 97 -5.55 -2.36 -9.26
CA ILE A 97 -6.01 -3.51 -8.46
C ILE A 97 -6.71 -4.54 -9.36
N THR A 98 -7.52 -4.09 -10.32
CA THR A 98 -8.17 -4.97 -11.31
C THR A 98 -7.12 -5.74 -12.13
N GLN A 99 -6.08 -5.05 -12.60
CA GLN A 99 -4.99 -5.68 -13.35
C GLN A 99 -4.25 -6.72 -12.50
N TYR A 100 -3.98 -6.44 -11.22
CA TYR A 100 -3.41 -7.46 -10.33
C TYR A 100 -4.34 -8.66 -10.16
N ALA A 101 -5.66 -8.44 -10.05
CA ALA A 101 -6.64 -9.51 -9.95
C ALA A 101 -6.71 -10.38 -11.21
N GLU A 102 -6.60 -9.78 -12.40
CA GLU A 102 -6.51 -10.49 -13.68
C GLU A 102 -5.25 -11.37 -13.78
N LEU A 103 -4.17 -10.99 -13.08
CA LEU A 103 -2.96 -11.80 -12.94
C LEU A 103 -3.08 -12.90 -11.87
N GLY A 104 -4.24 -13.02 -11.22
CA GLY A 104 -4.53 -14.04 -10.21
C GLY A 104 -4.30 -13.63 -8.76
N LEU A 105 -4.08 -12.34 -8.46
CA LEU A 105 -3.94 -11.86 -7.08
C LEU A 105 -5.32 -11.52 -6.50
N ASP A 106 -5.74 -12.25 -5.48
CA ASP A 106 -7.08 -12.12 -4.88
C ASP A 106 -7.08 -11.39 -3.52
N HIS A 107 -5.93 -11.26 -2.87
CA HIS A 107 -5.80 -10.60 -1.57
C HIS A 107 -4.75 -9.47 -1.59
N PHE A 108 -5.14 -8.32 -1.06
CA PHE A 108 -4.29 -7.12 -1.01
C PHE A 108 -4.13 -6.63 0.44
N ILE A 109 -2.89 -6.62 0.92
CA ILE A 109 -2.55 -5.94 2.17
C ILE A 109 -2.15 -4.50 1.82
N LEU A 110 -3.03 -3.57 2.18
CA LEU A 110 -2.89 -2.15 1.87
C LEU A 110 -2.56 -1.34 3.12
N SER A 111 -1.83 -0.24 2.93
CA SER A 111 -1.65 0.80 3.94
C SER A 111 -1.62 2.17 3.25
N GLY A 112 -1.80 3.25 4.00
CA GLY A 112 -1.63 4.65 3.54
C GLY A 112 -1.09 5.52 4.69
N TYR A 113 -0.58 6.73 4.43
CA TYR A 113 -0.18 7.67 5.49
C TYR A 113 -1.00 8.98 5.41
N PRO A 114 -1.64 9.41 6.51
CA PRO A 114 -1.81 8.70 7.79
C PRO A 114 -2.77 7.51 7.67
N HIS A 115 -2.62 6.52 8.55
CA HIS A 115 -3.29 5.21 8.37
C HIS A 115 -4.83 5.28 8.42
N LEU A 116 -5.40 6.10 9.30
CA LEU A 116 -6.84 6.15 9.50
C LEU A 116 -7.54 6.84 8.33
N GLU A 117 -7.09 8.04 8.00
CA GLU A 117 -7.64 8.88 6.93
C GLU A 117 -7.53 8.17 5.58
N GLU A 118 -6.37 7.58 5.26
CA GLU A 118 -6.21 6.83 4.01
C GLU A 118 -7.10 5.58 3.94
N ALA A 119 -7.41 4.95 5.08
CA ALA A 119 -8.35 3.83 5.10
C ALA A 119 -9.78 4.27 4.76
N TYR A 120 -10.22 5.44 5.26
CA TYR A 120 -11.51 6.02 4.88
C TYR A 120 -11.53 6.45 3.42
N ILE A 121 -10.52 7.19 2.96
CA ILE A 121 -10.42 7.67 1.57
C ILE A 121 -10.44 6.50 0.58
N PHE A 122 -9.63 5.45 0.82
CA PHE A 122 -9.67 4.24 0.00
C PHE A 122 -11.02 3.53 0.11
N GLY A 123 -11.56 3.47 1.33
CA GLY A 123 -12.79 2.76 1.65
C GLY A 123 -14.03 3.34 0.97
N GLU A 124 -14.08 4.65 0.84
CA GLU A 124 -15.18 5.42 0.26
C GLU A 124 -14.97 5.68 -1.24
N GLY A 125 -13.73 5.88 -1.69
CA GLY A 125 -13.42 6.14 -3.10
C GLY A 125 -13.23 4.88 -3.93
N VAL A 126 -12.29 4.00 -3.56
CA VAL A 126 -11.87 2.87 -4.40
C VAL A 126 -12.76 1.64 -4.25
N ARG A 127 -13.16 1.28 -3.02
CA ARG A 127 -13.93 0.04 -2.80
C ARG A 127 -15.26 -0.01 -3.57
N PRO A 128 -16.06 1.08 -3.68
CA PRO A 128 -17.29 1.03 -4.48
C PRO A 128 -17.02 0.72 -5.95
N ILE A 129 -15.91 1.20 -6.51
CA ILE A 129 -15.51 0.93 -7.90
C ILE A 129 -15.18 -0.56 -8.06
N LEU A 130 -14.36 -1.12 -7.15
CA LEU A 130 -14.03 -2.55 -7.16
C LEU A 130 -15.27 -3.44 -7.01
N ARG A 131 -16.23 -3.04 -6.17
CA ARG A 131 -17.52 -3.73 -6.03
C ARG A 131 -18.31 -3.71 -7.34
N ARG A 132 -18.42 -2.56 -8.02
CA ARG A 132 -19.08 -2.47 -9.33
C ARG A 132 -18.44 -3.36 -10.39
N ARG A 133 -17.13 -3.62 -10.28
CA ARG A 133 -16.37 -4.52 -11.15
C ARG A 133 -16.48 -6.00 -10.76
N GLY A 134 -17.23 -6.33 -9.71
CA GLY A 134 -17.37 -7.71 -9.22
C GLY A 134 -16.12 -8.27 -8.52
N LEU A 135 -15.14 -7.41 -8.19
CA LEU A 135 -13.90 -7.83 -7.53
C LEU A 135 -14.01 -7.92 -6.01
N LEU A 136 -15.05 -7.30 -5.44
CA LEU A 136 -15.44 -7.51 -4.06
C LEU A 136 -16.72 -8.33 -4.12
N GLY A 137 -16.64 -9.59 -3.67
CA GLY A 137 -17.81 -10.48 -3.64
C GLY A 137 -19.04 -9.75 -3.10
N GLY A 138 -20.18 -9.91 -3.78
CA GLY A 138 -21.47 -9.49 -3.23
C GLY A 138 -21.56 -10.09 -1.83
N GLU A 139 -21.88 -9.25 -0.84
CA GLU A 139 -21.66 -9.46 0.60
C GLU A 139 -21.09 -10.84 0.91
N ALA A 140 -19.87 -10.90 1.44
CA ALA A 140 -19.53 -11.99 2.35
C ALA A 140 -20.62 -11.95 3.43
N GLY A 141 -21.75 -12.62 3.16
CA GLY A 141 -22.91 -12.66 4.01
C GLY A 141 -22.32 -13.19 5.28
N ALA A 142 -22.35 -12.33 6.31
CA ALA A 142 -21.60 -12.47 7.54
C ALA A 142 -21.37 -13.94 7.80
N ALA A 143 -20.21 -14.45 7.39
CA ALA A 143 -19.78 -15.75 7.83
C ALA A 143 -19.40 -15.44 9.25
N THR A 144 -20.41 -15.36 10.13
CA THR A 144 -20.25 -15.54 11.56
C THR A 144 -19.33 -16.73 11.64
N PRO A 145 -18.07 -16.57 12.10
CA PRO A 145 -17.22 -17.72 12.25
C PRO A 145 -17.93 -18.63 13.26
N THR A 146 -18.58 -19.68 12.77
CA THR A 146 -19.31 -20.68 13.58
C THR A 146 -18.34 -21.63 14.27
N GLY A 147 -17.04 -21.33 14.22
CA GLY A 147 -15.99 -22.05 14.92
C GLY A 147 -15.20 -21.07 15.80
N PRO A 148 -14.68 -21.55 16.95
CA PRO A 148 -13.89 -20.71 17.85
C PRO A 148 -12.70 -20.12 17.09
N ALA A 149 -12.49 -18.81 17.23
CA ALA A 149 -11.34 -18.12 16.68
C ALA A 149 -10.05 -18.82 17.16
N ARG A 150 -9.30 -19.40 16.22
CA ARG A 150 -8.00 -20.01 16.50
C ARG A 150 -6.91 -19.01 16.18
N THR A 151 -6.39 -18.33 17.20
CA THR A 151 -5.07 -17.68 17.13
C THR A 151 -4.04 -18.59 17.80
N ALA A 152 -2.80 -18.58 17.28
CA ALA A 152 -1.71 -19.45 17.74
C ALA A 152 -1.29 -19.24 19.20
N PHE A 153 -1.87 -18.26 19.90
CA PHE A 153 -1.40 -17.79 21.21
C PHE A 153 -2.50 -17.61 22.26
N LEU A 154 -3.72 -18.09 22.04
CA LEU A 154 -4.77 -18.10 23.08
C LEU A 154 -5.20 -19.54 23.41
N PRO A 155 -5.24 -19.94 24.70
CA PRO A 155 -5.87 -21.18 25.10
C PRO A 155 -7.38 -21.11 24.85
N ARG A 156 -8.01 -22.26 24.59
CA ARG A 156 -9.46 -22.37 24.32
C ARG A 156 -10.24 -21.78 25.49
N ILE A 157 -10.90 -20.65 25.28
CA ILE A 157 -11.95 -20.19 26.19
C ILE A 157 -13.19 -21.00 25.81
N GLY A 158 -13.65 -21.86 26.74
CA GLY A 158 -14.88 -22.62 26.57
C GLY A 158 -16.11 -21.72 26.63
N ASP A 159 -17.24 -22.24 26.13
CA ASP A 159 -18.50 -21.51 26.07
C ASP A 159 -18.96 -21.07 27.46
N VAL A 160 -19.11 -19.76 27.66
CA VAL A 160 -19.79 -19.21 28.83
C VAL A 160 -21.29 -19.20 28.52
N SER A 161 -22.00 -20.18 29.07
CA SER A 161 -23.46 -20.17 29.11
C SER A 161 -23.91 -19.02 30.02
N ALA A 162 -24.55 -18.00 29.44
CA ALA A 162 -25.31 -17.01 30.19
C ALA A 162 -26.71 -17.62 30.45
N SER A 163 -27.00 -17.89 31.73
CA SER A 163 -28.38 -18.06 32.23
C SER A 163 -28.96 -16.70 32.62
#